data_AF-A0A8B3CP77-F1
#
_entry.id   AF-A0A8B3CP77-F1
#
_cell.length_a   1.000
_cell.length_b   1.000
_cell.length_c   1.000
_cell.angle_alpha   90.00
_cell.angle_beta   90.00
_cell.angle_gamma   90.00
#
_symmetry.space_group_name_H-M   'P 1'
#
loop_
_entity.id
_entity.type
_entity.pdbx_description
1 polymer ?
#
loop_
_entity_poly.entity_id
_entity_poly.type
_entity_poly.pdbx_seq_one_letter_code
_entity_poly.pdbx_strand_id
1 'polypeptide(L)'
;MSISKEIEDYFNEIKAFKSAIKKEENDRISKVTLRTRAEGISKEWFSHRKPSLVGNIGGDILSKYDGMFERLLKISAPNNLKKSYSDILLEITSNFKEEIIVILVKNPLGGTSKQVFETLMAGITDSDEKDYLHEAVKCADQGYFRAAAVLGWCAAINRIHNCILKKGFAAFNVTSAKIASDGQGRFKRFNKTFNVQSLSDLRQVFDTDILWVLEGMGFIDLNEHTRLRSCFDLRNQSAHPGDAPVTEYNLLSFFSDIKEIILLNTKFNV
;
A
#
# COMPACT_ATOMS: atom_id res chain seq x y z
N MET A 1 13.83 -3.78 -8.58
CA MET A 1 13.64 -4.45 -9.89
C MET A 1 12.20 -4.97 -9.90
N SER A 2 11.53 -5.18 -11.05
CA SER A 2 10.12 -5.65 -11.01
C SER A 2 10.03 -7.10 -10.51
N ILE A 3 9.04 -7.44 -9.68
CA ILE A 3 8.79 -8.79 -9.15
C ILE A 3 8.74 -9.82 -10.28
N SER A 4 8.08 -9.48 -11.39
CA SER A 4 8.00 -10.34 -12.57
C SER A 4 9.40 -10.67 -13.14
N LYS A 5 10.31 -9.69 -13.19
CA LYS A 5 11.68 -9.90 -13.67
C LYS A 5 12.49 -10.78 -12.72
N GLU A 6 12.37 -10.56 -11.41
CA GLU A 6 13.07 -11.38 -10.41
C GLU A 6 12.62 -12.86 -10.45
N ILE A 7 11.32 -13.09 -10.66
CA ILE A 7 10.76 -14.44 -10.80
C ILE A 7 11.15 -15.07 -12.14
N GLU A 8 11.25 -14.29 -13.22
CA GLU A 8 11.76 -14.74 -14.51
C GLU A 8 13.24 -15.16 -14.43
N ASP A 9 14.07 -14.35 -13.77
CA ASP A 9 15.50 -14.65 -13.56
C ASP A 9 15.66 -15.92 -12.72
N TYR A 10 14.87 -16.06 -11.65
CA TYR A 10 14.82 -17.27 -10.84
C TYR A 10 14.37 -18.50 -11.64
N PHE A 11 13.36 -18.37 -12.50
CA PHE A 11 12.91 -19.46 -13.37
C PHE A 11 14.00 -19.87 -14.38
N ASN A 12 14.75 -18.91 -14.91
CA ASN A 12 15.89 -19.17 -15.79
C ASN A 12 17.02 -19.90 -15.04
N GLU A 13 17.24 -19.59 -13.77
CA GLU A 13 18.18 -20.32 -12.91
C GLU A 13 17.77 -21.79 -12.76
N ILE A 14 16.48 -22.07 -12.51
CA ILE A 14 15.95 -23.44 -12.39
C ILE A 14 16.16 -24.20 -13.71
N LYS A 15 15.91 -23.57 -14.87
CA LYS A 15 16.16 -24.19 -16.18
C LYS A 15 17.64 -24.48 -16.43
N ALA A 16 18.51 -23.56 -16.05
CA ALA A 16 19.95 -23.75 -16.13
C ALA A 16 20.39 -24.92 -15.24
N PHE A 17 19.83 -25.03 -14.03
CA PHE A 17 20.09 -26.15 -13.12
C PHE A 17 19.57 -27.48 -13.67
N LYS A 18 18.34 -27.53 -14.21
CA LYS A 18 17.79 -28.70 -14.91
C LYS A 18 18.71 -29.19 -16.03
N SER A 19 19.27 -28.25 -16.81
CA SER A 19 20.23 -28.56 -17.87
C SER A 19 21.54 -29.12 -17.33
N ALA A 20 22.03 -28.60 -16.20
CA ALA A 20 23.22 -29.13 -15.52
C ALA A 20 23.00 -30.56 -15.01
N ILE A 21 21.84 -30.86 -14.41
CA ILE A 21 21.48 -32.22 -13.97
C ILE A 21 21.43 -33.18 -15.15
N LYS A 22 20.84 -32.78 -16.29
CA LYS A 22 20.78 -33.64 -17.49
C LYS A 22 22.15 -34.04 -18.02
N LYS A 23 23.13 -33.13 -17.95
CA LYS A 23 24.52 -33.33 -18.38
C LYS A 23 25.33 -34.24 -17.45
N GLU A 24 24.83 -34.57 -16.26
CA GLU A 24 25.53 -35.49 -15.37
C GLU A 24 25.52 -36.90 -15.95
N GLU A 25 26.69 -37.53 -16.09
CA GLU A 25 26.78 -38.88 -16.67
C GLU A 25 26.33 -39.96 -15.68
N ASN A 26 26.50 -39.70 -14.38
CA ASN A 26 26.15 -40.64 -13.33
C ASN A 26 24.63 -40.69 -13.08
N ASP A 27 24.13 -41.89 -12.77
CA ASP A 27 22.73 -42.10 -12.37
C ASP A 27 22.40 -41.53 -10.99
N ARG A 28 23.42 -41.13 -10.22
CA ARG A 28 23.28 -40.54 -8.88
C ARG A 28 24.00 -39.20 -8.82
N ILE A 29 23.39 -38.23 -8.14
CA ILE A 29 23.97 -36.89 -7.96
C ILE A 29 24.83 -36.89 -6.69
N SER A 30 26.12 -37.10 -6.86
CA SER A 30 27.11 -37.09 -5.77
C SER A 30 27.83 -35.74 -5.62
N LYS A 31 27.93 -34.95 -6.71
CA LYS A 31 28.63 -33.66 -6.75
C LYS A 31 28.02 -32.67 -5.75
N VAL A 32 28.83 -32.27 -4.77
CA VAL A 32 28.44 -31.32 -3.71
C VAL A 32 27.88 -30.03 -4.30
N THR A 33 28.50 -29.50 -5.35
CA THR A 33 28.08 -28.25 -6.02
C THR A 33 26.65 -28.32 -6.56
N LEU A 34 26.24 -29.44 -7.15
CA LEU A 34 24.87 -29.62 -7.66
C LEU A 34 23.86 -29.75 -6.51
N ARG A 35 24.23 -30.43 -5.43
CA ARG A 35 23.39 -30.58 -4.24
C ARG A 35 23.17 -29.25 -3.54
N THR A 36 24.24 -28.51 -3.26
CA THR A 36 24.16 -27.17 -2.64
C THR A 36 23.36 -26.20 -3.52
N ARG A 37 23.45 -26.32 -4.85
CA ARG A 37 22.61 -25.53 -5.76
C ARG A 37 21.13 -25.89 -5.66
N ALA A 38 20.78 -27.17 -5.59
CA ALA A 38 19.38 -27.59 -5.38
C ALA A 38 18.81 -27.10 -4.04
N GLU A 39 19.62 -27.20 -2.99
CA GLU A 39 19.29 -26.67 -1.66
C GLU A 39 19.08 -25.15 -1.71
N GLY A 40 20.00 -24.42 -2.35
CA GLY A 40 19.91 -22.96 -2.53
C GLY A 40 18.64 -22.53 -3.26
N ILE A 41 18.34 -23.15 -4.41
CA ILE A 41 17.11 -22.90 -5.17
C ILE A 41 15.88 -23.11 -4.27
N SER A 42 15.85 -24.21 -3.51
CA SER A 42 14.70 -24.53 -2.66
C SER A 42 14.55 -23.56 -1.49
N LYS A 43 15.64 -23.19 -0.83
CA LYS A 43 15.61 -22.19 0.26
C LYS A 43 15.17 -20.82 -0.26
N GLU A 44 15.67 -20.42 -1.42
CA GLU A 44 15.31 -19.16 -2.05
C GLU A 44 13.82 -19.05 -2.35
N TRP A 45 13.18 -20.18 -2.73
CA TRP A 45 11.73 -20.26 -2.87
C TRP A 45 11.02 -19.85 -1.58
N PHE A 46 11.34 -20.49 -0.45
CA PHE A 46 10.64 -20.24 0.81
C PHE A 46 10.99 -18.89 1.44
N SER A 47 12.25 -18.45 1.32
CA SER A 47 12.73 -17.24 1.99
C SER A 47 12.39 -15.96 1.25
N HIS A 48 12.39 -15.97 -0.08
CA HIS A 48 12.29 -14.74 -0.88
C HIS A 48 11.23 -14.79 -1.98
N ARG A 49 11.13 -15.89 -2.74
CA ARG A 49 10.25 -15.94 -3.93
C ARG A 49 8.78 -16.13 -3.56
N LYS A 50 8.44 -17.12 -2.74
CA LYS A 50 7.05 -17.33 -2.30
C LYS A 50 6.48 -16.09 -1.60
N PRO A 51 7.17 -15.46 -0.61
CA PRO A 51 6.64 -14.27 0.05
C PRO A 51 6.29 -13.13 -0.92
N SER A 52 7.07 -12.93 -1.99
CA SER A 52 6.77 -11.89 -2.99
C SER A 52 5.61 -12.23 -3.94
N LEU A 53 5.15 -13.49 -3.95
CA LEU A 53 4.01 -13.95 -4.74
C LEU A 53 2.70 -14.00 -3.96
N VAL A 54 2.74 -13.89 -2.63
CA VAL A 54 1.53 -13.88 -1.78
C VAL A 54 0.64 -12.71 -2.19
N GLY A 55 -0.66 -12.95 -2.36
CA GLY A 55 -1.64 -11.97 -2.82
C GLY A 55 -1.69 -11.77 -4.34
N ASN A 56 -0.66 -12.21 -5.10
CA ASN A 56 -0.65 -12.21 -6.56
C ASN A 56 -1.18 -13.54 -7.14
N ILE A 57 -0.79 -14.64 -6.48
CA ILE A 57 -0.99 -16.01 -6.94
C ILE A 57 -1.91 -16.74 -5.96
N GLY A 58 -2.80 -17.58 -6.49
CA GLY A 58 -3.72 -18.41 -5.70
C GLY A 58 -2.97 -19.29 -4.69
N GLY A 59 -3.51 -19.40 -3.47
CA GLY A 59 -2.87 -20.17 -2.39
C GLY A 59 -2.74 -21.66 -2.71
N ASP A 60 -3.64 -22.20 -3.54
CA ASP A 60 -3.59 -23.56 -4.09
C ASP A 60 -2.38 -23.76 -5.00
N ILE A 61 -2.12 -22.80 -5.91
CA ILE A 61 -0.95 -22.81 -6.79
C ILE A 61 0.33 -22.71 -5.95
N LEU A 62 0.40 -21.78 -4.99
CA LEU A 62 1.57 -21.66 -4.11
C LEU A 62 1.83 -22.95 -3.31
N SER A 63 0.78 -23.57 -2.75
CA SER A 63 0.91 -24.83 -2.00
C SER A 63 1.40 -25.98 -2.88
N LYS A 64 0.98 -26.02 -4.15
CA LYS A 64 1.50 -26.99 -5.14
C LYS A 64 3.01 -26.84 -5.31
N TYR A 65 3.51 -25.61 -5.51
CA TYR A 65 4.95 -25.36 -5.67
C TYR A 65 5.73 -25.58 -4.37
N ASP A 66 5.16 -25.28 -3.20
CA ASP A 66 5.77 -25.63 -1.91
C ASP A 66 6.12 -27.11 -1.83
N GLY A 67 5.16 -27.98 -2.14
CA GLY A 67 5.40 -29.43 -2.16
C GLY A 67 6.51 -29.84 -3.14
N MET A 68 6.64 -29.14 -4.27
CA MET A 68 7.71 -29.40 -5.23
C MET A 68 9.09 -28.96 -4.74
N PHE A 69 9.21 -27.75 -4.18
CA PHE A 69 10.46 -27.23 -3.64
C PHE A 69 10.87 -27.93 -2.34
N GLU A 70 9.93 -28.40 -1.52
CA GLU A 70 10.24 -29.29 -0.39
C GLU A 70 10.83 -30.62 -0.86
N ARG A 71 10.28 -31.21 -1.93
CA ARG A 71 10.83 -32.44 -2.52
C ARG A 71 12.22 -32.19 -3.08
N LEU A 72 12.44 -31.07 -3.79
CA LEU A 72 13.77 -30.69 -4.28
C LEU A 72 14.77 -30.51 -3.14
N LEU A 73 14.35 -29.87 -2.04
CA LEU A 73 15.17 -29.71 -0.84
C LEU A 73 15.53 -31.07 -0.23
N LYS A 74 14.58 -32.00 -0.11
CA LYS A 74 14.81 -33.34 0.44
C LYS A 74 15.81 -34.14 -0.40
N ILE A 75 15.68 -34.12 -1.73
CA ILE A 75 16.61 -34.85 -2.61
C ILE A 75 17.97 -34.18 -2.74
N SER A 76 18.13 -32.93 -2.27
CA SER A 76 19.43 -32.24 -2.17
C SER A 76 20.39 -32.95 -1.21
N ALA A 77 19.86 -33.78 -0.30
CA ALA A 77 20.64 -34.67 0.54
C ALA A 77 21.53 -35.63 -0.29
N PRO A 78 22.64 -36.16 0.29
CA PRO A 78 23.56 -37.02 -0.42
C PRO A 78 22.93 -38.26 -1.08
N ASN A 79 23.48 -38.64 -2.25
CA ASN A 79 23.30 -39.95 -2.88
C ASN A 79 21.90 -40.26 -3.46
N ASN A 80 21.18 -39.22 -3.90
CA ASN A 80 19.91 -39.33 -4.59
C ASN A 80 20.05 -39.58 -6.11
N LEU A 81 19.00 -40.15 -6.73
CA LEU A 81 18.98 -40.50 -8.15
C LEU A 81 18.85 -39.27 -9.04
N LYS A 82 19.63 -39.22 -10.13
CA LYS A 82 19.49 -38.23 -11.22
C LYS A 82 18.07 -38.18 -11.77
N LYS A 83 17.40 -39.34 -11.83
CA LYS A 83 15.99 -39.45 -12.24
C LYS A 83 15.08 -38.62 -11.33
N SER A 84 15.20 -38.74 -10.01
CA SER A 84 14.39 -37.97 -9.05
C SER A 84 14.55 -36.46 -9.22
N TYR A 85 15.77 -35.98 -9.49
CA TYR A 85 16.01 -34.57 -9.81
C TYR A 85 15.37 -34.18 -11.14
N SER A 86 15.51 -35.02 -12.16
CA SER A 86 14.97 -34.74 -13.49
C SER A 86 13.45 -34.66 -13.49
N ASP A 87 12.79 -35.57 -12.76
CA ASP A 87 11.34 -35.64 -12.63
C ASP A 87 10.81 -34.41 -11.89
N ILE A 88 11.37 -34.05 -10.72
CA ILE A 88 10.89 -32.89 -9.97
C ILE A 88 11.18 -31.56 -10.69
N LEU A 89 12.33 -31.43 -11.34
CA LEU A 89 12.65 -30.22 -12.10
C LEU A 89 11.78 -30.12 -13.36
N LEU A 90 11.33 -31.24 -13.92
CA LEU A 90 10.34 -31.25 -15.00
C LEU A 90 8.98 -30.80 -14.49
N GLU A 91 8.51 -31.32 -13.35
CA GLU A 91 7.26 -30.90 -12.69
C GLU A 91 7.28 -29.40 -12.36
N ILE A 92 8.37 -28.89 -11.79
CA ILE A 92 8.51 -27.46 -11.47
C ILE A 92 8.45 -26.63 -12.75
N THR A 93 9.12 -27.06 -13.83
CA THR A 93 9.30 -26.20 -15.02
C THR A 93 8.19 -26.26 -16.06
N SER A 94 7.31 -27.27 -16.01
CA SER A 94 6.31 -27.51 -17.07
C SER A 94 5.27 -26.39 -17.17
N ASN A 95 4.77 -25.90 -16.04
CA ASN A 95 3.69 -24.90 -16.01
C ASN A 95 4.07 -23.62 -15.25
N PHE A 96 5.30 -23.48 -14.76
CA PHE A 96 5.73 -22.30 -13.98
C PHE A 96 5.50 -21.00 -14.74
N LYS A 97 5.72 -21.03 -16.06
CA LYS A 97 5.55 -19.84 -16.88
C LYS A 97 4.07 -19.44 -16.94
N GLU A 98 3.17 -20.37 -17.18
CA GLU A 98 1.74 -20.12 -17.33
C GLU A 98 1.05 -19.84 -16.00
N GLU A 99 1.38 -20.60 -14.95
CA GLU A 99 0.74 -20.53 -13.62
C GLU A 99 1.32 -19.44 -12.71
N ILE A 100 2.53 -18.95 -12.97
CA ILE A 100 3.16 -17.88 -12.17
C ILE A 100 3.50 -16.69 -13.05
N ILE A 101 4.42 -16.83 -14.01
CA ILE A 101 4.96 -15.67 -14.76
C ILE A 101 3.87 -14.96 -15.57
N VAL A 102 3.04 -15.68 -16.32
CA VAL A 102 1.96 -15.11 -17.12
C VAL A 102 0.91 -14.47 -16.23
N ILE A 103 0.60 -15.06 -15.06
CA ILE A 103 -0.29 -14.42 -14.09
C ILE A 103 0.32 -13.13 -13.58
N LEU A 104 1.61 -13.10 -13.23
CA LEU A 104 2.31 -11.87 -12.84
C LEU A 104 2.41 -10.85 -13.98
N VAL A 105 2.43 -11.26 -15.24
CA VAL A 105 2.48 -10.32 -16.37
C VAL A 105 1.08 -9.79 -16.70
N LYS A 106 0.04 -10.62 -16.58
CA LYS A 106 -1.38 -10.24 -16.80
C LYS A 106 -1.94 -9.44 -15.64
N ASN A 107 -1.56 -9.83 -14.43
CA ASN A 107 -1.81 -9.17 -13.17
C ASN A 107 -0.44 -8.78 -12.62
N PRO A 108 0.17 -7.66 -13.06
CA PRO A 108 1.41 -7.11 -12.46
C PRO A 108 1.31 -6.74 -10.97
N LEU A 109 0.33 -7.32 -10.26
CA LEU A 109 -0.52 -6.69 -9.26
C LEU A 109 -1.10 -7.73 -8.30
N GLY A 110 -0.26 -8.39 -7.54
CA GLY A 110 -0.45 -8.34 -6.10
C GLY A 110 0.12 -7.00 -5.69
N GLY A 111 -0.81 -6.09 -5.43
CA GLY A 111 -0.60 -4.66 -5.51
C GLY A 111 0.65 -4.21 -4.76
N THR A 112 1.63 -3.73 -5.51
CA THR A 112 2.34 -2.54 -5.05
C THR A 112 1.30 -1.49 -4.70
N SER A 113 1.47 -0.79 -3.57
CA SER A 113 0.85 0.48 -3.20
C SER A 113 0.13 1.16 -4.38
N LYS A 114 0.87 1.43 -5.46
CA LYS A 114 0.40 1.95 -6.75
C LYS A 114 -1.04 1.61 -7.15
N GLN A 115 -1.45 0.35 -7.14
CA GLN A 115 -2.78 0.00 -7.64
C GLN A 115 -3.89 0.18 -6.64
N VAL A 116 -3.61 -0.07 -5.37
CA VAL A 116 -4.54 0.26 -4.30
C VAL A 116 -4.70 1.79 -4.28
N PHE A 117 -3.62 2.53 -4.48
CA PHE A 117 -3.63 3.98 -4.61
C PHE A 117 -4.37 4.48 -5.86
N GLU A 118 -4.12 3.95 -7.05
CA GLU A 118 -4.85 4.30 -8.28
C GLU A 118 -6.35 3.98 -8.15
N THR A 119 -6.70 2.86 -7.51
CA THR A 119 -8.10 2.49 -7.21
C THR A 119 -8.71 3.40 -6.14
N LEU A 120 -7.95 3.78 -5.12
CA LEU A 120 -8.36 4.76 -4.12
C LEU A 120 -8.61 6.13 -4.77
N MET A 121 -7.80 6.52 -5.75
CA MET A 121 -7.94 7.82 -6.44
C MET A 121 -8.98 7.80 -7.58
N ALA A 122 -9.45 6.63 -8.00
CA ALA A 122 -10.52 6.52 -8.99
C ALA A 122 -11.80 7.20 -8.51
N GLY A 123 -12.36 8.09 -9.33
CA GLY A 123 -13.59 8.84 -9.07
C GLY A 123 -13.38 10.29 -8.61
N ILE A 124 -12.15 10.70 -8.28
CA ILE A 124 -11.83 12.08 -7.92
C ILE A 124 -11.61 12.88 -9.22
N THR A 125 -12.50 13.84 -9.50
CA THR A 125 -12.62 14.49 -10.83
C THR A 125 -12.07 15.92 -10.89
N ASP A 126 -11.66 16.49 -9.77
CA ASP A 126 -11.31 17.92 -9.67
C ASP A 126 -9.83 18.21 -10.00
N SER A 127 -9.52 19.39 -10.58
CA SER A 127 -8.21 19.64 -11.20
C SER A 127 -7.08 19.90 -10.20
N ASP A 128 -7.34 20.66 -9.13
CA ASP A 128 -6.26 21.15 -8.25
C ASP A 128 -5.89 20.13 -7.16
N GLU A 129 -6.88 19.37 -6.69
CA GLU A 129 -6.65 18.27 -5.76
C GLU A 129 -5.96 17.09 -6.43
N LYS A 130 -6.20 16.92 -7.73
CA LYS A 130 -5.59 15.86 -8.53
C LYS A 130 -4.08 16.01 -8.60
N ASP A 131 -3.53 17.22 -8.61
CA ASP A 131 -2.08 17.42 -8.62
C ASP A 131 -1.46 16.93 -7.30
N TYR A 132 -1.98 17.37 -6.15
CA TYR A 132 -1.52 16.88 -4.85
C TYR A 132 -1.65 15.37 -4.70
N LEU A 133 -2.79 14.80 -5.11
CA LEU A 133 -3.03 13.36 -5.02
C LEU A 133 -2.11 12.58 -5.98
N HIS A 134 -1.91 13.07 -7.20
CA HIS A 134 -1.02 12.43 -8.16
C HIS A 134 0.44 12.46 -7.71
N GLU A 135 0.90 13.57 -7.14
CA GLU A 135 2.21 13.63 -6.48
C GLU A 135 2.28 12.67 -5.29
N ALA A 136 1.22 12.58 -4.49
CA ALA A 136 1.17 11.66 -3.35
C ALA A 136 1.30 10.20 -3.79
N VAL A 137 0.60 9.80 -4.88
CA VAL A 137 0.70 8.46 -5.48
C VAL A 137 2.14 8.21 -5.95
N LYS A 138 2.76 9.15 -6.66
CA LYS A 138 4.16 9.01 -7.09
C LYS A 138 5.13 8.85 -5.92
N CYS A 139 4.90 9.55 -4.81
CA CYS A 139 5.68 9.38 -3.59
C CYS A 139 5.47 7.98 -2.99
N ALA A 140 4.22 7.51 -2.89
CA ALA A 140 3.90 6.19 -2.36
C ALA A 140 4.52 5.06 -3.21
N ASP A 141 4.52 5.21 -4.54
CA ASP A 141 5.11 4.27 -5.49
C ASP A 141 6.62 4.11 -5.30
N GLN A 142 7.29 5.17 -4.84
CA GLN A 142 8.73 5.19 -4.60
C GLN A 142 9.10 4.85 -3.15
N GLY A 143 8.12 4.49 -2.32
CA GLY A 143 8.33 4.21 -0.89
C GLY A 143 8.48 5.46 -0.01
N TYR A 144 8.20 6.66 -0.55
CA TYR A 144 8.23 7.92 0.19
C TYR A 144 6.91 8.17 0.93
N PHE A 145 6.55 7.26 1.83
CA PHE A 145 5.24 7.24 2.49
C PHE A 145 4.93 8.50 3.32
N ARG A 146 5.95 9.08 3.96
CA ARG A 146 5.81 10.35 4.70
C ARG A 146 5.38 11.50 3.78
N ALA A 147 6.03 11.62 2.63
CA ALA A 147 5.70 12.65 1.64
C ALA A 147 4.28 12.42 1.07
N ALA A 148 3.93 11.16 0.80
CA ALA A 148 2.60 10.81 0.33
C ALA A 148 1.50 11.19 1.34
N ALA A 149 1.70 10.96 2.65
CA ALA A 149 0.74 11.36 3.68
C ALA A 149 0.58 12.89 3.75
N VAL A 150 1.68 13.65 3.63
CA VAL A 150 1.64 15.12 3.61
C VAL A 150 0.83 15.63 2.41
N LEU A 151 1.12 15.13 1.22
CA LEU A 151 0.44 15.54 -0.02
C LEU A 151 -1.03 15.10 -0.05
N GLY A 152 -1.35 13.91 0.46
CA GLY A 152 -2.74 13.45 0.59
C GLY A 152 -3.57 14.36 1.51
N TRP A 153 -2.97 14.83 2.61
CA TRP A 153 -3.64 15.79 3.49
C TRP A 153 -3.80 17.16 2.82
N CYS A 154 -2.83 17.62 2.02
CA CYS A 154 -2.96 18.85 1.23
C CYS A 154 -4.18 18.81 0.31
N ALA A 155 -4.46 17.67 -0.34
CA ALA A 155 -5.67 17.50 -1.13
C ALA A 155 -6.95 17.56 -0.27
N ALA A 156 -6.98 16.83 0.86
CA ALA A 156 -8.14 16.80 1.75
C ALA A 156 -8.47 18.17 2.35
N ILE A 157 -7.45 18.90 2.83
CA ILE A 157 -7.67 20.22 3.43
C ILE A 157 -8.04 21.28 2.38
N ASN A 158 -7.55 21.15 1.14
CA ASN A 158 -7.97 22.02 0.03
C ASN A 158 -9.47 21.84 -0.27
N ARG A 159 -9.96 20.59 -0.35
CA ARG A 159 -11.38 20.27 -0.49
C ARG A 159 -12.23 20.89 0.63
N ILE A 160 -11.77 20.74 1.87
CA ILE A 160 -12.42 21.32 3.05
C ILE A 160 -12.50 22.84 2.95
N HIS A 161 -11.38 23.50 2.64
CA HIS A 161 -11.33 24.96 2.51
C HIS A 161 -12.27 25.47 1.41
N ASN A 162 -12.29 24.83 0.25
CA ASN A 162 -13.17 25.19 -0.85
C ASN A 162 -14.65 24.96 -0.51
N CYS A 163 -14.96 23.89 0.23
CA CYS A 163 -16.30 23.65 0.73
C CYS A 163 -16.75 24.75 1.71
N ILE A 164 -15.88 25.17 2.64
CA ILE A 164 -16.15 26.27 3.56
C ILE A 164 -16.35 27.59 2.80
N LEU A 165 -15.50 27.87 1.79
CA LEU A 165 -15.64 29.04 0.93
C LEU A 165 -17.00 29.05 0.21
N LYS A 166 -17.41 27.92 -0.38
CA LYS A 166 -18.71 27.77 -1.05
C LYS A 166 -19.90 27.95 -0.12
N LYS A 167 -19.78 27.47 1.13
CA LYS A 167 -20.83 27.64 2.16
C LYS A 167 -20.84 29.05 2.77
N GLY A 168 -19.72 29.76 2.69
CA GLY A 168 -19.53 31.11 3.18
C GLY A 168 -18.91 31.14 4.58
N PHE A 169 -17.93 32.04 4.77
CA PHE A 169 -17.20 32.18 6.03
C PHE A 169 -18.07 32.64 7.21
N ALA A 170 -19.18 33.33 6.96
CA ALA A 170 -20.14 33.70 8.00
C ALA A 170 -20.69 32.47 8.74
N ALA A 171 -21.01 31.39 8.01
CA ALA A 171 -21.49 30.15 8.61
C ALA A 171 -20.42 29.49 9.49
N PHE A 172 -19.16 29.50 9.04
CA PHE A 172 -18.03 29.00 9.80
C PHE A 172 -17.83 29.80 11.10
N ASN A 173 -17.79 31.14 11.01
CA ASN A 173 -17.59 32.03 12.15
C ASN A 173 -18.72 31.88 13.18
N VAL A 174 -19.98 31.92 12.75
CA VAL A 174 -21.16 31.74 13.63
C VAL A 174 -21.11 30.38 14.30
N THR A 175 -20.76 29.32 13.57
CA THR A 175 -20.69 27.98 14.15
C THR A 175 -19.59 27.88 15.19
N SER A 176 -18.40 28.41 14.91
CA SER A 176 -17.29 28.43 15.87
C SER A 176 -17.67 29.14 17.18
N ALA A 177 -18.35 30.29 17.09
CA ALA A 177 -18.84 31.04 18.24
C ALA A 177 -19.90 30.24 19.02
N LYS A 178 -20.84 29.60 18.31
CA LYS A 178 -21.88 28.77 18.91
C LYS A 178 -21.28 27.61 19.71
N ILE A 179 -20.42 26.79 19.10
CA ILE A 179 -19.84 25.62 19.78
C ILE A 179 -18.91 26.02 20.93
N ALA A 180 -18.21 27.15 20.83
CA ALA A 180 -17.41 27.68 21.93
C ALA A 180 -18.27 28.16 23.12
N SER A 181 -19.46 28.70 22.84
CA SER A 181 -20.39 29.18 23.87
C SER A 181 -21.19 28.08 24.57
N ASP A 182 -21.44 26.96 23.89
CA ASP A 182 -22.24 25.85 24.42
C ASP A 182 -21.60 25.26 25.69
N GLY A 183 -20.27 25.12 25.71
CA GLY A 183 -19.49 24.79 26.91
C GLY A 183 -19.80 23.43 27.55
N GLN A 184 -20.60 22.60 26.89
CA GLN A 184 -21.10 21.31 27.39
C GLN A 184 -20.85 20.19 26.38
N GLY A 185 -20.98 18.94 26.85
CA GLY A 185 -20.89 17.76 26.00
C GLY A 185 -19.59 17.64 25.21
N ARG A 186 -19.73 17.30 23.92
CA ARG A 186 -18.63 17.03 22.99
C ARG A 186 -17.73 18.25 22.75
N PHE A 187 -18.29 19.46 22.72
CA PHE A 187 -17.56 20.70 22.45
C PHE A 187 -17.05 21.41 23.71
N LYS A 188 -17.20 20.82 24.90
CA LYS A 188 -16.78 21.43 26.18
C LYS A 188 -15.34 21.94 26.21
N ARG A 189 -14.43 21.30 25.46
CA ARG A 189 -13.00 21.67 25.41
C ARG A 189 -12.68 22.68 24.31
N PHE A 190 -13.63 22.98 23.44
CA PHE A 190 -13.48 23.94 22.36
C PHE A 190 -13.91 25.32 22.85
N ASN A 191 -13.00 26.28 22.84
CA ASN A 191 -13.21 27.63 23.38
C ASN A 191 -12.75 28.73 22.42
N LYS A 192 -12.52 28.39 21.15
CA LYS A 192 -11.99 29.31 20.14
C LYS A 192 -13.12 29.87 19.29
N THR A 193 -13.06 31.16 18.99
CA THR A 193 -13.96 31.81 18.04
C THR A 193 -13.13 32.36 16.90
N PHE A 194 -13.68 32.31 15.69
CA PHE A 194 -12.99 32.76 14.49
C PHE A 194 -13.73 33.90 13.80
N ASN A 195 -12.96 34.74 13.10
CA ASN A 195 -13.45 35.82 12.25
C ASN A 195 -12.73 35.74 10.89
N VAL A 196 -12.98 34.65 10.16
CA VAL A 196 -12.44 34.42 8.82
C VAL A 196 -13.21 35.29 7.83
N GLN A 197 -12.51 36.06 7.00
CA GLN A 197 -13.11 36.90 5.95
C GLN A 197 -12.65 36.52 4.55
N SER A 198 -11.53 35.79 4.46
CA SER A 198 -10.94 35.33 3.22
C SER A 198 -10.41 33.90 3.33
N LEU A 199 -10.11 33.29 2.19
CA LEU A 199 -9.44 31.99 2.14
C LEU A 199 -8.05 32.05 2.80
N SER A 200 -7.36 33.18 2.69
CA SER A 200 -6.06 33.40 3.34
C SER A 200 -6.17 33.37 4.86
N ASP A 201 -7.23 33.96 5.43
CA ASP A 201 -7.47 33.90 6.88
C ASP A 201 -7.79 32.47 7.32
N LEU A 202 -8.59 31.75 6.54
CA LEU A 202 -8.95 30.37 6.84
C LEU A 202 -7.71 29.47 6.92
N ARG A 203 -6.75 29.66 6.00
CA ARG A 203 -5.48 28.91 5.96
C ARG A 203 -4.55 29.17 7.14
N GLN A 204 -4.81 30.20 7.96
CA GLN A 204 -4.09 30.44 9.22
C GLN A 204 -4.72 29.73 10.42
N VAL A 205 -5.95 29.24 10.27
CA VAL A 205 -6.62 28.43 11.31
C VAL A 205 -6.01 27.04 11.33
N PHE A 206 -5.73 26.51 12.51
CA PHE A 206 -5.22 25.15 12.63
C PHE A 206 -6.25 24.13 12.14
N ASP A 207 -5.81 23.18 11.32
CA ASP A 207 -6.68 22.12 10.77
C ASP A 207 -7.46 21.38 11.86
N THR A 208 -6.89 21.18 13.05
CA THR A 208 -7.60 20.57 14.19
C THR A 208 -8.81 21.38 14.62
N ASP A 209 -8.70 22.71 14.59
CA ASP A 209 -9.81 23.59 14.92
C ASP A 209 -10.83 23.62 13.79
N ILE A 210 -10.38 23.55 12.52
CA ILE A 210 -11.26 23.42 11.35
C ILE A 210 -12.13 22.17 11.48
N LEU A 211 -11.56 21.02 11.86
CA LEU A 211 -12.31 19.77 12.06
C LEU A 211 -13.40 19.91 13.13
N TRP A 212 -13.13 20.62 14.23
CA TRP A 212 -14.15 20.90 15.25
C TRP A 212 -15.30 21.72 14.70
N VAL A 213 -15.00 22.77 13.93
CA VAL A 213 -16.04 23.61 13.34
C VAL A 213 -16.84 22.83 12.28
N LEU A 214 -16.20 21.98 11.47
CA LEU A 214 -16.89 21.11 10.52
C LEU A 214 -17.86 20.13 11.20
N GLU A 215 -17.48 19.54 12.32
CA GLU A 215 -18.35 18.69 13.15
C GLU A 215 -19.55 19.52 13.65
N GLY A 216 -19.30 20.73 14.17
CA GLY A 216 -20.35 21.66 14.60
C GLY A 216 -21.29 22.12 13.47
N MET A 217 -20.78 22.20 12.24
CA MET A 217 -21.54 22.52 11.03
C MET A 217 -22.30 21.29 10.47
N GLY A 218 -22.08 20.09 11.02
CA GLY A 218 -22.73 18.85 10.59
C GLY A 218 -22.17 18.22 9.31
N PHE A 219 -21.01 18.67 8.84
CA PHE A 219 -20.34 18.07 7.68
C PHE A 219 -19.84 16.66 7.99
N ILE A 220 -19.28 16.51 9.18
CA ILE A 220 -18.75 15.25 9.70
C ILE A 220 -19.38 14.92 11.05
N ASP A 221 -19.42 13.65 11.39
CA ASP A 221 -19.79 13.17 12.72
C ASP A 221 -18.58 12.97 13.65
N LEU A 222 -18.84 12.52 14.87
CA LEU A 222 -17.84 12.27 15.90
C LEU A 222 -16.77 11.24 15.48
N ASN A 223 -17.17 10.18 14.81
CA ASN A 223 -16.28 9.09 14.40
C ASN A 223 -15.44 9.53 13.20
N GLU A 224 -16.06 10.21 12.25
CA GLU A 224 -15.40 10.85 11.11
C GLU A 224 -14.37 11.88 11.58
N HIS A 225 -14.72 12.73 12.56
CA HIS A 225 -13.76 13.65 13.18
C HIS A 225 -12.57 12.88 13.75
N THR A 226 -12.82 11.86 14.56
CA THR A 226 -11.76 11.08 15.23
C THR A 226 -10.80 10.46 14.21
N ARG A 227 -11.33 9.90 13.13
CA ARG A 227 -10.57 9.33 12.02
C ARG A 227 -9.76 10.37 11.26
N LEU A 228 -10.37 11.50 10.91
CA LEU A 228 -9.67 12.62 10.27
C LEU A 228 -8.60 13.23 11.17
N ARG A 229 -8.81 13.23 12.49
CA ARG A 229 -7.79 13.66 13.45
C ARG A 229 -6.60 12.73 13.44
N SER A 230 -6.81 11.41 13.41
CA SER A 230 -5.72 10.44 13.23
C SER A 230 -4.99 10.65 11.90
N CYS A 231 -5.71 11.00 10.83
CA CYS A 231 -5.09 11.33 9.54
C CYS A 231 -4.18 12.58 9.64
N PHE A 232 -4.68 13.65 10.26
CA PHE A 232 -3.90 14.86 10.52
C PHE A 232 -2.66 14.58 11.38
N ASP A 233 -2.80 13.76 12.43
CA ASP A 233 -1.68 13.39 13.30
C ASP A 233 -0.61 12.61 12.51
N LEU A 234 -1.00 11.68 11.62
CA LEU A 234 -0.07 10.98 10.72
C LEU A 234 0.65 11.96 9.78
N ARG A 235 -0.06 12.94 9.22
CA ARG A 235 0.54 14.00 8.40
C ARG A 235 1.57 14.79 9.20
N ASN A 236 1.27 15.19 10.43
CA ASN A 236 2.21 15.94 11.26
C ASN A 236 3.44 15.12 11.62
N GLN A 237 3.25 13.87 12.02
CA GLN A 237 4.36 12.95 12.29
C GLN A 237 5.24 12.73 11.04
N SER A 238 4.64 12.80 9.84
CA SER A 238 5.36 12.67 8.57
C SER A 238 6.13 13.94 8.18
N ALA A 239 5.70 15.12 8.63
CA ALA A 239 6.31 16.41 8.32
C ALA A 239 7.44 16.82 9.30
N HIS A 240 7.57 16.12 10.42
CA HIS A 240 8.60 16.39 11.43
C HIS A 240 9.57 15.20 11.59
N PRO A 241 10.84 15.44 11.93
CA PRO A 241 11.76 14.35 12.28
C PRO A 241 11.22 13.54 13.46
N GLY A 242 11.31 12.21 13.36
CA GLY A 242 10.88 11.29 14.39
C GLY A 242 11.14 9.84 14.01
N ASP A 243 11.19 8.96 15.02
CA ASP A 243 11.58 7.55 14.86
C ASP A 243 10.40 6.62 14.56
N ALA A 244 9.17 7.12 14.66
CA ALA A 244 7.98 6.33 14.35
C ALA A 244 7.98 5.94 12.85
N PRO A 245 7.98 4.64 12.53
CA PRO A 245 7.94 4.19 11.14
C PRO A 245 6.56 4.47 10.54
N VAL A 246 6.55 4.95 9.31
CA VAL A 246 5.34 5.05 8.49
C VAL A 246 5.37 3.91 7.49
N THR A 247 4.43 2.99 7.59
CA THR A 247 4.31 1.82 6.71
C THR A 247 3.24 2.04 5.65
N GLU A 248 3.24 1.15 4.64
CA GLU A 248 2.18 1.12 3.63
C GLU A 248 0.78 0.98 4.24
N TYR A 249 0.61 0.17 5.28
CA TYR A 249 -0.69 0.00 5.96
C TYR A 249 -1.19 1.29 6.60
N ASN A 250 -0.29 2.10 7.17
CA ASN A 250 -0.67 3.40 7.71
C ASN A 250 -1.19 4.32 6.61
N LEU A 251 -0.51 4.29 5.46
CA LEU A 251 -0.86 5.11 4.30
C LEU A 251 -2.19 4.66 3.68
N LEU A 252 -2.43 3.35 3.54
CA LEU A 252 -3.68 2.81 3.03
C LEU A 252 -4.88 3.20 3.90
N SER A 253 -4.73 3.06 5.23
CA SER A 253 -5.75 3.49 6.19
C SER A 253 -6.04 4.99 6.05
N PHE A 254 -4.99 5.81 6.03
CA PHE A 254 -5.08 7.26 5.85
C PHE A 254 -5.82 7.65 4.57
N PHE A 255 -5.44 7.06 3.42
CA PHE A 255 -6.04 7.41 2.14
C PHE A 255 -7.47 6.89 1.98
N SER A 256 -7.79 5.74 2.59
CA SER A 256 -9.16 5.26 2.68
C SER A 256 -10.04 6.26 3.42
N ASP A 257 -9.57 6.80 4.55
CA ASP A 257 -10.35 7.71 5.38
C ASP A 257 -10.59 9.06 4.69
N ILE A 258 -9.54 9.69 4.15
CA ILE A 258 -9.72 10.98 3.45
C ILE A 258 -10.57 10.82 2.18
N LYS A 259 -10.46 9.68 1.49
CA LYS A 259 -11.26 9.39 0.29
C LYS A 259 -12.74 9.35 0.63
N GLU A 260 -13.13 8.49 1.56
CA GLU A 260 -14.53 8.23 1.85
C GLU A 260 -15.19 9.39 2.63
N ILE A 261 -14.46 10.01 3.56
CA ILE A 261 -15.04 11.03 4.44
C ILE A 261 -15.06 12.41 3.76
N ILE A 262 -14.07 12.72 2.92
CA ILE A 262 -13.90 14.06 2.32
C ILE A 262 -14.05 14.02 0.79
N LEU A 263 -13.19 13.28 0.08
CA LEU A 263 -13.00 13.47 -1.37
C LEU A 263 -14.17 12.94 -2.22
N LEU A 264 -14.81 11.84 -1.81
CA LEU A 264 -16.01 11.29 -2.46
C LEU A 264 -17.31 11.66 -1.75
N ASN A 265 -17.22 12.29 -0.58
CA ASN A 265 -18.40 12.64 0.20
C ASN A 265 -19.14 13.82 -0.43
N THR A 266 -20.37 13.56 -0.86
CA THR A 266 -21.23 14.56 -1.53
C THR A 266 -21.46 15.85 -0.72
N LYS A 267 -21.33 15.80 0.62
CA LYS A 267 -21.41 17.00 1.47
C LYS A 267 -20.30 18.01 1.14
N PHE A 268 -19.16 17.54 0.64
CA PHE A 268 -17.99 18.34 0.28
C PHE A 268 -17.90 18.67 -1.22
N ASN A 269 -18.96 18.43 -2.00
CA ASN A 269 -18.96 18.78 -3.42
C ASN A 269 -18.86 20.30 -3.61
N VAL A 270 -17.73 20.73 -4.16
CA VAL A 270 -17.44 22.12 -4.55
C VAL A 270 -18.02 22.39 -5.94
#